data_AF-A0A2L2N7V2-F1
#
_entry.id   AF-A0A2L2N7V2-F1
#
_cell.length_a   1.000
_cell.length_b   1.000
_cell.length_c   1.000
_cell.angle_alpha   90.00
_cell.angle_beta   90.00
_cell.angle_gamma   90.00
#
_symmetry.space_group_name_H-M   'P 1'
#
loop_
_entity.id
_entity.type
_entity.pdbx_description
1 polymer ?
#
loop_
_entity_poly.entity_id
_entity_poly.type
_entity_poly.pdbx_seq_one_letter_code
_entity_poly.pdbx_strand_id
1 'polypeptide(L)'
;MFLRFAYIGLSLLSIALSFYLKSKLEGFLQENTAIANEKSLEAYKNLVRLDMYIVLTQIILLFGAFASFITYTYQDFRGVFSLFILGFAVGFAKQIGELEEKARTLDCVNNELESQYKEISHTWQKKALPDF
;
A
#
# COMPACT_ATOMS: atom_id res chain seq x y z
N MET A 1 28.46 4.72 -9.90
CA MET A 1 28.44 4.31 -8.47
C MET A 1 27.25 4.93 -7.73
N PHE A 2 27.01 6.24 -7.85
CA PHE A 2 25.88 6.97 -7.23
C PHE A 2 24.49 6.35 -7.48
N LEU A 3 24.19 5.99 -8.74
CA LEU A 3 22.92 5.35 -9.12
C LEU A 3 22.63 4.04 -8.38
N ARG A 4 23.66 3.29 -7.95
CA ARG A 4 23.49 2.05 -7.19
C ARG A 4 23.06 2.33 -5.75
N PHE A 5 23.65 3.34 -5.11
CA PHE A 5 23.25 3.75 -3.76
C PHE A 5 21.85 4.36 -3.75
N ALA A 6 21.49 5.14 -4.79
CA ALA A 6 20.14 5.66 -4.96
C ALA A 6 19.12 4.52 -5.11
N TYR A 7 19.39 3.52 -5.95
CA TYR A 7 18.51 2.35 -6.12
C TYR A 7 18.32 1.56 -4.83
N ILE A 8 19.41 1.28 -4.10
CA ILE A 8 19.34 0.55 -2.82
C ILE A 8 18.54 1.36 -1.79
N GLY A 9 18.78 2.66 -1.69
CA GLY A 9 18.03 3.56 -0.80
C GLY A 9 16.53 3.60 -1.12
N LEU A 10 16.17 3.73 -2.41
CA LEU A 10 14.77 3.72 -2.87
C LEU A 10 14.09 2.37 -2.58
N SER A 11 14.82 1.26 -2.76
CA SER A 11 14.31 -0.08 -2.46
C SER A 11 14.06 -0.28 -0.97
N LEU A 12 15.01 0.13 -0.12
CA LEU A 12 14.84 0.09 1.34
C LEU A 12 13.68 0.97 1.81
N LEU A 13 13.56 2.17 1.24
CA LEU A 13 12.45 3.08 1.54
C LEU A 13 11.10 2.45 1.15
N SER A 14 11.02 1.84 -0.04
CA SER A 14 9.81 1.15 -0.49
C SER A 14 9.42 0.02 0.47
N ILE A 15 10.39 -0.78 0.91
CA ILE A 15 10.16 -1.86 1.89
C ILE A 15 9.68 -1.28 3.21
N ALA A 16 10.32 -0.24 3.73
CA ALA A 16 9.93 0.41 4.98
C ALA A 16 8.49 0.96 4.92
N LEU A 17 8.10 1.57 3.79
CA LEU A 17 6.73 2.04 3.55
C LEU A 17 5.73 0.89 3.51
N SER A 18 6.04 -0.24 2.86
CA SER A 18 5.18 -1.44 2.89
C SER A 18 4.93 -1.94 4.30
N PHE A 19 5.99 -2.04 5.12
CA PHE A 19 5.87 -2.50 6.50
C PHE A 19 5.07 -1.53 7.35
N TYR A 20 5.28 -0.22 7.16
CA TYR A 20 4.53 0.82 7.86
C TYR A 20 3.03 0.75 7.53
N LEU A 21 2.69 0.64 6.26
CA LEU A 21 1.31 0.50 5.79
C LEU A 21 0.65 -0.76 6.35
N LYS A 22 1.33 -1.90 6.25
CA LYS A 22 0.88 -3.17 6.82
C LYS A 22 0.60 -3.04 8.32
N SER A 23 1.54 -2.46 9.07
CA SER A 23 1.39 -2.26 10.52
C SER A 23 0.21 -1.36 10.86
N LYS A 24 -0.07 -0.32 10.05
CA LYS A 24 -1.25 0.53 10.22
C LYS A 24 -2.56 -0.19 9.91
N LEU A 25 -2.61 -0.98 8.85
CA LEU A 25 -3.76 -1.84 8.51
C LEU A 25 -4.05 -2.88 9.59
N GLU A 26 -3.04 -3.61 10.04
CA GLU A 26 -3.18 -4.59 11.12
C GLU A 26 -3.60 -3.92 12.43
N GLY A 27 -3.00 -2.78 12.79
CA GLY A 27 -3.39 -2.02 13.98
C GLY A 27 -4.85 -1.56 13.92
N PHE A 28 -5.29 -1.03 12.78
CA PHE A 28 -6.69 -0.63 12.60
C PHE A 28 -7.66 -1.81 12.73
N LEU A 29 -7.34 -2.95 12.11
CA LEU A 29 -8.15 -4.18 12.18
C LEU A 29 -8.18 -4.78 13.59
N GLN A 30 -7.11 -4.62 14.37
CA GLN A 30 -7.06 -5.06 15.77
C GLN A 30 -7.86 -4.14 16.70
N GLU A 31 -7.81 -2.82 16.46
CA GLU A 31 -8.52 -1.84 17.28
C GLU A 31 -10.01 -1.73 16.94
N ASN A 32 -10.40 -1.99 15.69
CA ASN A 32 -11.77 -1.81 15.21
C ASN A 32 -12.26 -3.09 14.51
N THR A 33 -12.99 -3.93 15.26
CA THR A 33 -13.65 -5.13 14.72
C THR A 33 -14.92 -4.80 13.92
N ALA A 34 -15.48 -3.60 14.11
CA ALA A 34 -16.65 -3.08 13.40
C ALA A 34 -16.62 -1.54 13.37
N ILE A 35 -17.22 -0.93 12.35
CA ILE A 35 -17.40 0.53 12.33
C ILE A 35 -18.65 0.89 13.14
N ALA A 36 -18.43 1.15 14.44
CA ALA A 36 -19.48 1.44 15.40
C ALA A 36 -19.74 2.95 15.59
N ASN A 37 -18.74 3.80 15.35
CA ASN A 37 -18.79 5.24 15.65
C ASN A 37 -18.15 6.08 14.55
N GLU A 38 -18.50 7.38 14.48
CA GLU A 38 -17.85 8.35 13.57
C GLU A 38 -16.33 8.41 13.73
N LYS A 39 -15.83 8.23 14.96
CA LYS A 39 -14.39 8.19 15.23
C LYS A 39 -13.68 7.03 14.51
N SER A 40 -14.33 5.87 14.42
CA SER A 40 -13.81 4.70 13.70
C SER A 40 -13.86 4.93 12.18
N LEU A 41 -14.89 5.64 11.69
CA LEU A 41 -14.99 6.04 10.29
C LEU A 41 -13.89 7.05 9.90
N GLU A 42 -13.59 8.02 10.76
CA GLU A 42 -12.51 8.98 10.52
C GLU A 42 -11.13 8.31 10.53
N ALA A 43 -10.92 7.37 11.45
CA ALA A 43 -9.71 6.55 11.48
C ALA A 43 -9.56 5.72 10.18
N TYR A 44 -10.65 5.12 9.70
CA TYR A 44 -10.69 4.41 8.42
C TYR A 44 -10.35 5.34 7.25
N LYS A 45 -10.97 6.53 7.21
CA LYS A 45 -10.74 7.55 6.19
C LYS A 45 -9.26 7.96 6.12
N ASN A 46 -8.64 8.21 7.27
CA ASN A 46 -7.22 8.56 7.35
C ASN A 46 -6.31 7.40 6.92
N LEU A 47 -6.69 6.16 7.26
CA LEU A 47 -5.97 4.97 6.82
C LEU A 47 -6.01 4.81 5.30
N VAL A 48 -7.19 4.96 4.68
CA VAL A 48 -7.36 4.89 3.23
C VAL A 48 -6.56 5.99 2.53
N ARG A 49 -6.59 7.24 3.02
CA ARG A 49 -5.76 8.32 2.45
C ARG A 49 -4.28 7.95 2.49
N LEU A 50 -3.81 7.49 3.64
CA LEU A 50 -2.41 7.13 3.86
C LEU A 50 -1.99 5.98 2.93
N ASP A 51 -2.84 4.97 2.80
CA ASP A 51 -2.64 3.86 1.86
C ASP A 51 -2.52 4.36 0.41
N MET A 52 -3.47 5.16 -0.06
CA MET A 52 -3.45 5.71 -1.43
C MET A 52 -2.16 6.51 -1.71
N TYR A 53 -1.69 7.34 -0.77
CA TYR A 53 -0.44 8.07 -0.92
C TYR A 53 0.81 7.16 -0.91
N ILE A 54 0.82 6.13 -0.07
CA ILE A 54 1.92 5.16 -0.01
C ILE A 54 1.97 4.36 -1.30
N VAL A 55 0.85 3.84 -1.79
CA VAL A 55 0.75 3.09 -3.04
C VAL A 55 1.22 3.96 -4.21
N LEU A 56 0.81 5.23 -4.28
CA LEU A 56 1.25 6.15 -5.31
C LEU A 56 2.78 6.41 -5.25
N THR A 57 3.32 6.55 -4.05
CA THR A 57 4.77 6.66 -3.84
C THR A 57 5.48 5.38 -4.30
N GLN A 58 4.93 4.21 -3.98
CA GLN A 58 5.50 2.93 -4.41
C GLN A 58 5.48 2.75 -5.92
N ILE A 59 4.43 3.19 -6.62
CA ILE A 59 4.39 3.16 -8.08
C ILE A 59 5.54 3.99 -8.66
N ILE A 60 5.78 5.19 -8.15
CA ILE A 60 6.88 6.06 -8.58
C ILE A 60 8.23 5.38 -8.32
N LEU A 61 8.41 4.79 -7.13
CA LEU A 61 9.62 4.06 -6.76
C LEU A 61 9.85 2.84 -7.66
N LEU A 62 8.78 2.10 -8.00
CA LEU A 62 8.84 0.92 -8.85
C LEU A 62 9.22 1.29 -10.29
N PHE A 63 8.68 2.39 -10.82
CA PHE A 63 9.09 2.93 -12.12
C PHE A 63 10.57 3.30 -12.15
N GLY A 64 11.06 3.99 -11.11
CA GLY A 64 12.48 4.32 -10.97
C GLY A 64 13.39 3.08 -10.87
N ALA A 65 12.93 2.06 -10.13
CA ALA A 65 13.60 0.77 -10.01
C ALA A 65 13.63 0.01 -11.36
N PHE A 66 12.54 0.04 -12.12
CA PHE A 66 12.43 -0.63 -13.42
C PHE A 66 13.30 0.03 -14.50
N ALA A 67 13.34 1.36 -14.55
CA ALA A 67 14.22 2.10 -15.47
C ALA A 67 15.71 1.81 -15.16
N SER A 68 16.05 1.70 -13.87
CA SER A 68 17.38 1.28 -13.44
C SER A 68 17.66 -0.17 -13.85
N PHE A 69 16.68 -1.07 -13.72
CA PHE A 69 16.84 -2.47 -14.12
C PHE A 69 17.13 -2.62 -15.63
N ILE A 70 16.38 -1.95 -16.51
CA ILE A 70 16.59 -2.03 -17.97
C ILE A 70 18.02 -1.59 -18.34
N THR A 71 18.50 -0.50 -17.72
CA THR A 71 19.85 0.02 -17.98
C THR A 71 20.97 -0.89 -17.48
N TYR A 72 20.76 -1.64 -16.39
CA TYR A 72 21.75 -2.58 -15.85
C TYR A 72 21.70 -3.98 -16.48
N THR A 73 20.55 -4.43 -16.99
CA THR A 73 20.40 -5.79 -17.57
C THR A 73 21.19 -5.97 -18.87
N TYR A 74 21.50 -4.88 -19.58
CA TYR A 74 22.41 -4.91 -20.73
C TYR A 74 23.90 -5.11 -20.37
N GLN A 75 24.27 -5.03 -19.08
CA GLN A 75 25.68 -5.06 -18.65
C GLN A 75 26.11 -6.28 -17.82
N ASP A 76 25.23 -7.00 -17.11
CA ASP A 76 25.68 -8.14 -16.27
C ASP A 76 24.57 -9.06 -15.72
N PHE A 77 24.95 -10.27 -15.28
CA PHE A 77 24.13 -11.38 -14.71
C PHE A 77 23.41 -11.07 -13.36
N ARG A 78 23.33 -9.79 -12.96
CA ARG A 78 22.73 -9.34 -11.69
C ARG A 78 21.20 -9.26 -11.70
N GLY A 79 20.56 -9.65 -12.80
CA GLY A 79 19.09 -9.73 -12.92
C GLY A 79 18.42 -10.75 -11.99
N VAL A 80 19.18 -11.63 -11.34
CA VAL A 80 18.63 -12.55 -10.33
C VAL A 80 18.18 -11.82 -9.06
N PHE A 81 18.89 -10.76 -8.65
CA PHE A 81 18.53 -9.99 -7.45
C PHE A 81 17.26 -9.16 -7.66
N SER A 82 17.04 -8.65 -8.87
CA SER A 82 15.81 -7.93 -9.21
C SER A 82 14.60 -8.86 -9.28
N LEU A 83 14.76 -10.10 -9.77
CA LEU A 83 13.72 -11.13 -9.68
C LEU A 83 13.34 -11.44 -8.23
N PHE A 84 14.32 -11.49 -7.32
CA PHE A 84 14.07 -11.72 -5.89
C PHE A 84 13.28 -10.56 -5.27
N ILE A 85 13.66 -9.31 -5.56
CA ILE A 85 12.92 -8.12 -5.11
C ILE A 85 11.51 -8.10 -5.69
N LEU A 86 11.34 -8.45 -6.96
CA LEU A 86 10.02 -8.50 -7.60
C LEU A 86 9.13 -9.56 -6.94
N GLY A 87 9.66 -10.77 -6.70
CA GLY A 87 8.94 -11.83 -5.99
C GLY A 87 8.55 -11.43 -4.56
N PHE A 88 9.45 -10.77 -3.83
CA PHE A 88 9.17 -10.24 -2.50
C PHE A 88 8.09 -9.14 -2.53
N ALA A 89 8.16 -8.22 -3.49
CA ALA A 89 7.16 -7.17 -3.67
C ALA A 89 5.77 -7.74 -3.99
N VAL A 90 5.69 -8.74 -4.87
CA VAL A 90 4.42 -9.43 -5.20
C VAL A 90 3.85 -10.14 -3.97
N GLY A 91 4.69 -10.83 -3.19
CA GLY A 91 4.26 -11.48 -1.95
C GLY A 91 3.72 -10.48 -0.92
N PHE A 92 4.39 -9.34 -0.76
CA PHE A 92 3.94 -8.27 0.13
C PHE A 92 2.66 -7.59 -0.35
N ALA A 93 2.55 -7.32 -1.65
CA ALA A 93 1.34 -6.74 -2.24
C ALA A 93 0.13 -7.65 -2.00
N LYS A 94 0.30 -8.96 -2.08
CA LYS A 94 -0.76 -9.92 -1.76
C LYS A 94 -1.21 -9.84 -0.29
N GLN A 95 -0.28 -9.80 0.66
CA GLN A 95 -0.62 -9.68 2.09
C GLN A 95 -1.34 -8.37 2.40
N ILE A 96 -0.88 -7.27 1.82
CA ILE A 96 -1.54 -5.96 1.97
C ILE A 96 -2.95 -6.05 1.39
N GLY A 97 -3.11 -6.58 0.17
CA GLY A 97 -4.43 -6.76 -0.45
C GLY A 97 -5.41 -7.59 0.39
N GLU A 98 -4.95 -8.67 1.04
CA GLU A 98 -5.78 -9.45 1.97
C GLU A 98 -6.21 -8.65 3.20
N LEU A 99 -5.35 -7.78 3.74
CA LEU A 99 -5.68 -6.88 4.84
C LEU A 99 -6.64 -5.78 4.41
N GLU A 100 -6.45 -5.22 3.22
CA GLU A 100 -7.37 -4.24 2.65
C GLU A 100 -8.75 -4.82 2.40
N GLU A 101 -8.83 -6.05 1.89
CA GLU A 101 -10.10 -6.74 1.68
C GLU A 101 -10.81 -6.95 3.02
N LYS A 102 -10.10 -7.42 4.05
CA LYS A 102 -10.65 -7.52 5.41
C LYS A 102 -11.13 -6.18 5.95
N ALA A 103 -10.37 -5.11 5.72
CA ALA A 103 -10.75 -3.76 6.14
C ALA A 103 -11.95 -3.20 5.36
N ARG A 104 -12.27 -3.77 4.18
CA ARG A 104 -13.43 -3.43 3.33
C ARG A 104 -14.66 -4.30 3.60
N THR A 105 -14.50 -5.42 4.29
CA THR A 105 -15.59 -6.32 4.71
C THR A 105 -15.95 -6.16 6.19
N LEU A 106 -15.55 -5.05 6.83
CA LEU A 106 -15.90 -4.79 8.22
C LEU A 106 -17.40 -4.49 8.34
N ASP A 107 -18.05 -5.11 9.32
CA ASP A 107 -19.46 -4.86 9.61
C ASP A 107 -19.66 -3.42 10.11
N CYS A 108 -20.70 -2.76 9.60
CA CYS A 108 -21.13 -1.44 10.03
C CYS A 108 -22.37 -1.58 10.93
N VAL A 109 -22.35 -0.92 12.09
CA VAL A 109 -23.45 -1.01 13.06
C VAL A 109 -24.63 -0.09 12.70
N ASN A 110 -24.35 1.02 11.99
CA ASN A 110 -25.34 2.01 11.57
C ASN A 110 -25.43 2.11 10.04
N ASN A 111 -26.66 2.11 9.51
CA ASN A 111 -26.93 2.26 8.06
C ASN A 111 -26.38 3.58 7.48
N GLU A 112 -26.36 4.66 8.26
CA GLU A 112 -25.88 5.98 7.79
C GLU A 112 -24.34 6.02 7.67
N LEU A 113 -23.64 5.37 8.61
CA LEU A 113 -22.19 5.18 8.56
C LEU A 113 -21.80 4.17 7.47
N GLU A 114 -22.63 3.16 7.23
CA GLU A 114 -22.43 2.17 6.16
C GLU A 114 -22.39 2.81 4.78
N SER A 115 -23.27 3.80 4.53
CA SER A 115 -23.28 4.52 3.25
C SER A 115 -21.97 5.27 3.01
N GLN A 116 -21.47 6.01 4.01
CA GLN A 116 -20.20 6.73 3.91
C GLN A 116 -19.01 5.78 3.79
N TYR A 117 -19.03 4.68 4.56
CA TYR A 117 -18.01 3.64 4.48
C TYR A 117 -17.94 3.00 3.09
N LYS A 118 -19.09 2.68 2.48
CA LYS A 118 -19.17 2.15 1.12
C LYS A 118 -18.65 3.12 0.08
N GLU A 119 -18.94 4.42 0.22
CA GLU A 119 -18.43 5.45 -0.69
C GLU A 119 -16.91 5.61 -0.61
N ILE A 120 -16.35 5.61 0.61
CA ILE A 120 -14.90 5.65 0.84
C ILE A 120 -14.24 4.39 0.29
N SER A 121 -14.79 3.21 0.56
CA SER A 121 -14.28 1.92 0.06
C SER A 121 -14.34 1.83 -1.47
N HIS A 122 -15.39 2.36 -2.09
CA HIS A 122 -15.51 2.45 -3.55
C HIS A 122 -14.47 3.40 -4.15
N THR A 123 -14.27 4.56 -3.52
CA THR A 123 -13.23 5.52 -3.91
C THR A 123 -11.84 4.90 -3.78
N TRP A 124 -11.58 4.17 -2.70
CA TRP A 124 -10.33 3.46 -2.49
C TRP A 124 -10.03 2.46 -3.61
N GLN A 125 -11.04 1.71 -4.06
CA GLN A 125 -10.86 0.71 -5.11
C GLN A 125 -10.74 1.32 -6.52
N LYS A 126 -11.48 2.41 -6.80
CA LYS A 126 -11.61 2.95 -8.16
C LYS A 126 -10.71 4.14 -8.46
N LYS A 127 -10.28 4.92 -7.46
CA LYS A 127 -9.49 6.13 -7.66
C LYS A 127 -8.07 5.93 -7.16
N ALA A 128 -7.13 6.63 -7.80
CA ALA A 128 -5.72 6.65 -7.37
C ALA A 128 -5.46 7.71 -6.28
N LEU A 129 -6.41 8.60 -6.02
CA LEU A 129 -6.32 9.70 -5.06
C LEU A 129 -7.58 9.77 -4.21
N PRO A 130 -7.47 10.16 -2.94
CA PRO A 130 -8.63 10.37 -2.08
C PRO A 130 -9.43 11.61 -2.53
N ASP A 131 -10.75 11.53 -2.48
CA ASP A 131 -11.69 12.60 -2.88
C ASP A 131 -12.49 13.15 -1.68
N PHE A 132 -11.93 13.01 -0.48
CA PHE A 132 -12.63 13.24 0.77
C PHE A 132 -11.69 13.77 1.83
#